data_AF-A0A2H0RQM0-F1
#
_entry.id   AF-A0A2H0RQM0-F1
#
_cell.length_a   1.000
_cell.length_b   1.000
_cell.length_c   1.000
_cell.angle_alpha   90.00
_cell.angle_beta   90.00
_cell.angle_gamma   90.00
#
_symmetry.space_group_name_H-M   'P 1'
#
loop_
_entity.id
_entity.type
_entity.pdbx_description
1 polymer ?
#
loop_
_entity_poly.entity_id
_entity_poly.type
_entity_poly.pdbx_seq_one_letter_code
_entity_poly.pdbx_strand_id
1 'polypeptide(L)' 'MTFPHLLLQYLITFGWALTGAISMAFSLSILLKIFAWITPIDEWKEIEKGNVSMAIILAAVIVGTALVIGLTLMS' A
#
# COMPACT_ATOMS: atom_id res chain seq x y z
N MET A 1 11.02 34.83 -6.05
CA MET A 1 11.56 33.46 -5.90
C MET A 1 12.73 33.30 -6.87
N THR A 2 13.89 32.89 -6.39
CA THR A 2 15.09 32.71 -7.23
C THR A 2 15.15 31.28 -7.78
N PHE A 3 15.67 31.13 -9.00
CA PHE A 3 15.86 29.84 -9.69
C PHE A 3 16.39 28.68 -8.82
N PRO A 4 17.42 28.87 -7.95
CA PRO A 4 17.90 27.81 -7.05
C PRO A 4 16.85 27.29 -6.06
N HIS A 5 15.91 28.14 -5.62
CA HIS A 5 14.87 27.75 -4.67
C HIS A 5 13.87 26.78 -5.32
N LEU A 6 13.52 26.99 -6.59
CA LEU A 6 12.62 26.10 -7.34
C LEU A 6 13.23 24.70 -7.52
N LEU A 7 14.52 24.63 -7.89
CA LEU A 7 15.24 23.35 -8.01
C LEU A 7 15.25 22.56 -6.71
N LEU A 8 15.50 23.25 -5.59
CA LEU A 8 15.49 22.62 -4.27
C LEU A 8 14.10 22.08 -3.92
N GLN A 9 13.03 22.83 -4.22
CA GLN A 9 11.65 22.41 -3.99
C GLN A 9 11.28 21.16 -4.80
N TYR A 10 11.63 21.09 -6.09
CA TYR A 10 11.42 19.88 -6.89
C TYR A 10 12.14 18.66 -6.31
N LEU A 11 13.38 18.85 -5.85
CA LEU A 11 14.16 17.78 -5.24
C LEU A 11 13.53 17.27 -3.93
N ILE A 12 13.03 18.18 -3.09
CA ILE A 12 12.33 17.84 -1.85
C ILE A 12 11.01 17.11 -2.12
N THR A 13 10.21 17.59 -3.08
CA THR A 13 8.96 16.92 -3.48
C THR A 13 9.22 15.51 -4.00
N PHE A 14 10.32 15.32 -4.74
CA PHE A 14 10.74 14.00 -5.18
C PHE A 14 11.13 13.09 -4.00
N GLY A 15 11.79 13.64 -2.98
CA GLY A 15 12.10 12.90 -1.74
C GLY A 15 10.85 12.45 -0.98
N TRP A 16 9.82 13.29 -0.90
CA TRP A 16 8.54 12.93 -0.29
C TRP A 16 7.79 11.85 -1.09
N ALA A 17 7.80 11.95 -2.42
CA ALA A 17 7.21 10.93 -3.29
C ALA A 17 7.87 9.55 -3.07
N LEU A 18 9.19 9.51 -2.92
CA LEU A 18 9.93 8.29 -2.64
C LEU A 18 9.55 7.69 -1.28
N THR A 19 9.47 8.53 -0.25
CA THR A 19 9.05 8.11 1.11
C THR A 19 7.65 7.49 1.08
N GLY A 20 6.71 8.11 0.36
CA GLY A 20 5.36 7.59 0.21
C GLY A 20 5.32 6.24 -0.50
N ALA A 21 6.08 6.09 -1.60
CA ALA A 21 6.16 4.82 -2.34
C ALA A 21 6.71 3.67 -1.47
N ILE A 22 7.75 3.93 -0.68
CA ILE A 22 8.35 2.94 0.22
C ILE A 22 7.35 2.53 1.32
N SER A 23 6.70 3.51 1.95
CA SER A 23 5.69 3.25 2.99
C SER A 23 4.54 2.39 2.50
N MET A 24 4.07 2.64 1.26
CA MET A 24 2.98 1.87 0.66
C MET A 24 3.38 0.42 0.36
N ALA A 25 4.57 0.21 -0.20
CA ALA A 25 5.10 -1.14 -0.45
C ALA A 25 5.27 -1.93 0.85
N PHE A 26 5.80 -1.29 1.89
CA PHE A 26 6.03 -1.92 3.19
C PHE A 26 4.71 -2.30 3.89
N SER A 27 3.74 -1.39 3.88
CA SER A 27 2.45 -1.63 4.52
C SER A 27 1.64 -2.74 3.84
N LEU A 28 1.61 -2.79 2.50
CA LEU A 28 0.95 -3.89 1.78
C LEU A 28 1.61 -5.24 2.08
N SER A 29 2.94 -5.27 2.19
CA SER A 29 3.67 -6.49 2.55
C SER A 29 3.31 -6.98 3.95
N ILE A 30 3.22 -6.05 4.91
CA ILE A 30 2.81 -6.35 6.29
C ILE A 30 1.36 -6.80 6.35
N LEU A 31 0.47 -6.13 5.62
CA LEU A 31 -0.95 -6.45 5.56
C LEU A 31 -1.16 -7.90 5.12
N LEU A 32 -0.54 -8.30 4.00
CA LEU A 32 -0.64 -9.67 3.49
C LEU A 32 -0.09 -10.69 4.48
N LYS A 33 1.01 -10.37 5.17
CA LYS A 33 1.60 -11.26 6.17
C LYS A 33 0.74 -11.41 7.42
N ILE A 34 0.15 -10.31 7.90
CA ILE A 34 -0.78 -10.34 9.04
C ILE A 34 -2.04 -11.11 8.64
N PHE A 35 -2.57 -10.85 7.45
CA PHE A 35 -3.75 -11.55 6.93
C PHE A 35 -3.49 -13.06 6.89
N ALA A 36 -2.41 -13.51 6.24
CA ALA A 36 -2.01 -14.91 6.18
C ALA A 36 -1.75 -15.56 7.56
N TRP A 37 -1.47 -14.76 8.60
CA TRP A 37 -1.27 -15.27 9.94
C TRP A 37 -2.59 -15.42 10.72
N ILE A 38 -3.56 -14.55 10.46
CA ILE A 38 -4.87 -14.57 11.12
C ILE A 38 -5.78 -15.61 10.45
N THR A 39 -5.71 -15.74 9.12
CA THR A 39 -6.59 -16.66 8.40
C THR A 39 -6.07 -18.10 8.53
N PRO A 40 -6.91 -19.06 8.97
CA PRO A 40 -6.52 -20.47 9.07
C PRO A 40 -6.48 -21.20 7.71
N ILE A 41 -6.85 -20.51 6.63
CA ILE A 41 -6.90 -21.05 5.27
C ILE A 41 -5.86 -20.36 4.38
N ASP A 42 -5.33 -21.11 3.43
CA ASP A 42 -4.38 -20.60 2.44
C ASP A 42 -5.14 -19.82 1.36
N GLU A 43 -5.06 -18.49 1.43
CA GLU A 43 -5.84 -17.60 0.58
C GLU A 43 -5.52 -17.77 -0.90
N TRP A 44 -4.24 -17.96 -1.21
CA TRP A 44 -3.77 -18.09 -2.59
C TRP A 44 -4.29 -19.39 -3.20
N LYS A 45 -4.24 -20.50 -2.46
CA LYS A 45 -4.86 -21.77 -2.91
C LYS A 45 -6.36 -21.65 -3.10
N GLU A 46 -7.03 -20.89 -2.26
CA GLU A 46 -8.49 -20.74 -2.33
C GLU A 46 -8.90 -19.89 -3.54
N ILE A 47 -8.11 -18.85 -3.87
CA ILE A 47 -8.25 -18.10 -5.12
C ILE A 47 -7.99 -18.99 -6.35
N GLU A 48 -6.93 -19.81 -6.33
CA GLU A 48 -6.60 -20.73 -7.44
C GLU A 48 -7.71 -21.76 -7.69
N LYS A 49 -8.39 -22.22 -6.64
CA LYS A 49 -9.57 -23.10 -6.76
C LYS A 49 -10.81 -22.40 -7.33
N GLY A 50 -10.76 -21.09 -7.55
CA GLY A 50 -11.88 -20.31 -8.09
C GLY A 50 -12.81 -19.73 -7.03
N ASN A 51 -12.38 -19.64 -5.76
CA ASN A 51 -13.19 -19.00 -4.71
C ASN A 51 -13.18 -17.47 -4.87
N VAL A 52 -14.18 -16.98 -5.60
CA VAL A 52 -14.37 -15.54 -5.86
C VAL A 52 -14.58 -14.75 -4.57
N SER A 53 -15.22 -15.35 -3.55
CA SER A 53 -15.44 -14.68 -2.25
C SER A 53 -14.12 -14.34 -1.57
N MET A 54 -13.15 -15.27 -1.60
CA MET A 54 -11.82 -15.03 -1.03
C MET A 54 -11.07 -13.93 -1.78
N ALA A 55 -11.16 -13.92 -3.12
CA ALA A 55 -10.55 -12.88 -3.95
C ALA A 55 -11.11 -11.48 -3.62
N ILE A 56 -12.43 -11.37 -3.42
CA ILE A 56 -13.07 -10.10 -3.07
C ILE A 56 -12.62 -9.61 -1.69
N ILE A 57 -12.51 -10.52 -0.71
CA ILE A 57 -12.03 -10.16 0.64
C ILE A 57 -10.60 -9.62 0.58
N LEU A 58 -9.69 -10.32 -0.11
CA LEU A 58 -8.32 -9.85 -0.28
C LEU A 58 -8.26 -8.50 -0.99
N ALA A 59 -9.05 -8.30 -2.04
CA ALA A 59 -9.13 -7.02 -2.73
C ALA A 59 -9.64 -5.90 -1.80
N ALA A 60 -10.69 -6.16 -1.00
CA ALA A 60 -11.24 -5.19 -0.07
C ALA A 60 -10.22 -4.78 1.01
N VAL A 61 -9.46 -5.73 1.54
CA VAL A 61 -8.42 -5.50 2.55
C VAL A 61 -7.27 -4.67 1.97
N ILE A 62 -6.82 -4.99 0.75
CA ILE A 62 -5.79 -4.22 0.02
C ILE A 62 -6.26 -2.78 -0.23
N VAL A 63 -7.47 -2.60 -0.78
CA VAL A 63 -8.02 -1.27 -1.09
C VAL A 63 -8.25 -0.46 0.19
N GLY A 64 -8.82 -1.05 1.23
CA GLY A 64 -9.05 -0.37 2.50
C GLY A 64 -7.74 0.12 3.13
N THR A 65 -6.70 -0.72 3.10
CA THR A 65 -5.39 -0.36 3.63
C THR A 65 -4.71 0.71 2.78
N ALA A 66 -4.79 0.60 1.45
CA ALA A 66 -4.28 1.62 0.54
C ALA A 66 -4.92 3.00 0.79
N LEU A 67 -6.23 3.03 1.07
CA LEU A 67 -6.94 4.27 1.41
C LEU A 67 -6.45 4.87 2.73
N VAL A 68 -6.30 4.06 3.77
CA VAL A 68 -5.79 4.52 5.08
C VAL A 68 -4.38 5.10 4.94
N ILE A 69 -3.51 4.43 4.20
CA ILE A 69 -2.13 4.90 3.97
C ILE A 69 -2.12 6.18 3.13
N GLY A 70 -2.88 6.21 2.03
CA GLY A 70 -2.97 7.38 1.17
C GLY A 70 -3.44 8.61 1.94
N LEU A 71 -4.44 8.44 2.81
CA LEU A 71 -4.95 9.52 3.64
C LEU A 71 -3.92 9.98 4.70
N THR A 72 -3.21 9.05 5.33
CA THR A 72 -2.25 9.36 6.40
C THR A 72 -0.92 9.95 5.90
N LEU A 73 -0.52 9.64 4.66
CA LEU A 73 0.68 10.24 4.05
C LEU A 73 0.41 11.62 3.44
N MET A 74 -0.86 11.92 3.09
CA MET A 74 -1.26 13.22 2.53
C MET A 74 -1.68 14.24 3.61
N SER A 75 -1.94 13.82 4.84
CA SER A 75 -2.28 14.68 5.98
C SER A 75 -1.05 15.26 6.67
#